data_AF-A0A8B9AH96-F1
#
_entry.id   AF-A0A8B9AH96-F1
#
_cell.length_a   1.000
_cell.length_b   1.000
_cell.length_c   1.000
_cell.angle_alpha   90.00
_cell.angle_beta   90.00
_cell.angle_gamma   90.00
#
_symmetry.space_group_name_H-M   'P 1'
#
loop_
_entity.id
_entity.type
_entity.pdbx_description
1 polymer ?
#
loop_
_entity_poly.entity_id
_entity_poly.type
_entity_poly.pdbx_seq_one_letter_code
_entity_poly.pdbx_strand_id
1 'polypeptide(L)'
;MEDLVSRQSFWQRANVIVKAIKPLYEVLRAVDSERYPQMGFLYHIMEKAKAQIMEADVAHAQEYIDIIERRWGAQMGRELHLAAYYLNPRFQYESGIGMDDELLHALRNVIYKMEPDPEVAALCIEETKLFREGSHSFGQRPAVVSKTTMNPGTIQICKTFLHLNYLQL
;
A
#
# COMPACT_ATOMS: atom_id res chain seq x y z
N MET A 1 -32.06 -13.60 -25.31
CA MET A 1 -30.90 -13.76 -24.41
C MET A 1 -29.98 -14.89 -24.91
N GLU A 2 -30.53 -16.03 -25.33
CA GLU A 2 -29.78 -17.14 -25.97
C GLU A 2 -28.93 -16.70 -27.18
N ASP A 3 -29.44 -15.80 -28.03
CA ASP A 3 -28.68 -15.27 -29.18
C ASP A 3 -27.48 -14.38 -28.80
N LEU A 4 -27.48 -13.78 -27.60
CA LEU A 4 -26.39 -12.90 -27.17
C LEU A 4 -25.19 -13.71 -26.67
N VAL A 5 -25.45 -14.71 -25.82
CA VAL A 5 -24.41 -15.57 -25.21
C VAL A 5 -23.80 -16.52 -26.25
N SER A 6 -24.52 -16.80 -27.34
CA SER A 6 -23.99 -17.60 -28.45
C SER A 6 -22.96 -16.85 -29.31
N ARG A 7 -22.85 -15.52 -29.18
CA ARG A 7 -21.93 -14.70 -29.98
C ARG A 7 -20.52 -14.73 -29.41
N GLN A 8 -19.53 -14.98 -30.26
CA GLN A 8 -18.11 -14.92 -29.87
C GLN A 8 -17.72 -13.56 -29.27
N SER A 9 -18.28 -12.46 -29.77
CA SER A 9 -18.00 -11.10 -29.28
C SER A 9 -18.46 -10.88 -27.84
N PHE A 10 -19.50 -11.60 -27.39
CA PHE A 10 -19.91 -11.58 -25.98
C PHE A 10 -18.81 -12.15 -25.09
N TRP A 11 -18.28 -13.34 -25.42
CA TRP A 11 -17.23 -13.99 -24.65
C TRP A 11 -15.90 -13.24 -24.68
N GLN A 12 -15.56 -12.59 -25.80
CA GLN A 12 -14.39 -11.72 -25.87
C GLN A 12 -14.49 -10.56 -24.88
N ARG A 13 -15.64 -9.88 -24.82
CA ARG A 13 -15.89 -8.82 -23.83
C ARG A 13 -15.91 -9.34 -22.40
N ALA A 14 -16.56 -10.47 -22.16
CA ALA A 14 -16.58 -11.10 -20.84
C ALA A 14 -15.15 -11.43 -20.35
N ASN A 15 -14.29 -11.93 -21.24
CA ASN A 15 -12.90 -12.22 -20.90
C ASN A 15 -12.10 -10.97 -20.55
N VAL A 16 -12.32 -9.85 -21.26
CA VAL A 16 -11.71 -8.54 -20.93
C VAL A 16 -12.13 -8.09 -19.52
N ILE A 17 -13.44 -8.14 -19.24
CA ILE A 17 -13.98 -7.75 -17.93
C ILE A 17 -13.42 -8.63 -16.81
N VAL A 18 -13.35 -9.95 -17.00
CA VAL A 18 -12.78 -10.88 -16.01
C VAL A 18 -11.31 -10.54 -15.75
N LYS A 19 -10.53 -10.24 -16.79
CA LYS A 19 -9.13 -9.84 -16.64
C LYS A 19 -8.97 -8.50 -15.90
N ALA A 20 -9.88 -7.54 -16.13
CA ALA A 20 -9.87 -6.26 -15.43
C ALA A 20 -10.29 -6.38 -13.96
N ILE A 21 -11.26 -7.25 -13.63
CA ILE A 21 -11.75 -7.39 -12.25
C ILE A 21 -10.84 -8.28 -11.39
N LYS A 22 -10.18 -9.28 -11.98
CA LYS A 22 -9.34 -10.23 -11.25
C LYS A 22 -8.30 -9.56 -10.32
N PRO A 23 -7.55 -8.53 -10.74
CA PRO A 23 -6.62 -7.82 -9.86
C PRO A 23 -7.27 -7.25 -8.59
N LEU A 24 -8.50 -6.74 -8.67
CA LEU A 24 -9.23 -6.22 -7.51
C LEU A 24 -9.59 -7.33 -6.52
N TYR A 25 -9.96 -8.50 -7.03
CA TYR A 25 -10.19 -9.67 -6.17
C TYR A 25 -8.89 -10.11 -5.46
N GLU A 26 -7.74 -10.01 -6.11
CA GLU A 26 -6.45 -10.31 -5.49
C GLU A 26 -6.11 -9.30 -4.38
N VAL A 27 -6.43 -8.01 -4.55
CA VAL A 27 -6.34 -6.99 -3.49
C VAL A 27 -7.23 -7.36 -2.31
N LEU A 28 -8.51 -7.65 -2.54
CA LEU A 28 -9.47 -8.02 -1.49
C LEU A 28 -8.99 -9.24 -0.70
N ARG A 29 -8.57 -10.29 -1.40
CA ARG A 29 -8.04 -11.50 -0.76
C ARG A 29 -6.77 -11.24 0.05
N ALA A 30 -5.93 -10.28 -0.37
CA ALA A 30 -4.80 -9.88 0.44
C ALA A 30 -5.28 -9.25 1.74
N VAL A 31 -6.15 -8.24 1.68
CA VAL A 31 -6.67 -7.53 2.86
C VAL A 31 -7.41 -8.46 3.84
N ASP A 32 -8.19 -9.41 3.33
CA ASP A 32 -8.92 -10.39 4.14
C ASP A 32 -7.98 -11.44 4.78
N SER A 33 -6.72 -11.53 4.35
CA SER A 33 -5.76 -12.49 4.92
C SER A 33 -5.24 -12.01 6.28
N GLU A 34 -5.83 -12.54 7.37
CA GLU A 34 -5.41 -12.25 8.75
C GLU A 34 -3.98 -12.76 9.08
N ARG A 35 -3.35 -13.51 8.17
CA ARG A 35 -2.08 -14.20 8.43
C ARG A 35 -0.88 -13.26 8.52
N TYR A 36 -0.90 -12.12 7.82
CA TYR A 36 0.19 -11.13 7.83
C TYR A 36 -0.38 -9.72 7.71
N PRO A 37 0.19 -8.71 8.41
CA PRO A 37 -0.28 -7.34 8.32
C PRO A 37 0.01 -6.78 6.92
N GLN A 38 -1.04 -6.63 6.12
CA GLN A 38 -0.95 -6.21 4.72
C GLN A 38 -0.81 -4.71 4.54
N MET A 39 -0.97 -3.92 5.60
CA MET A 39 -1.00 -2.46 5.53
C MET A 39 0.21 -1.86 4.81
N GLY A 40 1.42 -2.40 5.04
CA GLY A 40 2.65 -1.95 4.37
C GLY A 40 2.84 -2.45 2.94
N PHE A 41 1.93 -3.29 2.43
CA PHE A 41 1.94 -3.82 1.06
C PHE A 41 0.75 -3.32 0.24
N LEU A 42 -0.33 -2.92 0.89
CA LEU A 42 -1.61 -2.73 0.24
C LEU A 42 -1.58 -1.63 -0.83
N TYR A 43 -0.87 -0.53 -0.60
CA TYR A 43 -0.64 0.49 -1.62
C TYR A 43 0.02 -0.10 -2.87
N HIS A 44 1.11 -0.86 -2.72
CA HIS A 44 1.79 -1.52 -3.83
C HIS A 44 0.89 -2.51 -4.59
N ILE A 45 0.13 -3.34 -3.86
CA ILE A 45 -0.80 -4.30 -4.48
C ILE A 45 -1.89 -3.56 -5.26
N MET A 46 -2.37 -2.43 -4.75
CA MET A 46 -3.35 -1.58 -5.43
C MET A 46 -2.77 -0.91 -6.68
N GLU A 47 -1.56 -0.33 -6.63
CA GLU A 47 -0.88 0.21 -7.82
C GLU A 47 -0.70 -0.85 -8.90
N LYS A 48 -0.26 -2.05 -8.48
CA LYS A 48 -0.14 -3.19 -9.40
C LYS A 48 -1.47 -3.60 -10.01
N ALA A 49 -2.55 -3.59 -9.22
CA ALA A 49 -3.88 -3.91 -9.72
C ALA A 49 -4.36 -2.89 -10.75
N LYS A 50 -4.13 -1.59 -10.51
CA LYS A 50 -4.42 -0.52 -11.47
C LYS A 50 -3.64 -0.70 -12.77
N ALA A 51 -2.35 -1.02 -12.72
CA ALA A 51 -1.55 -1.30 -13.91
C ALA A 51 -2.10 -2.50 -14.72
N GLN A 52 -2.47 -3.59 -14.04
CA GLN A 52 -3.06 -4.76 -14.70
C GLN A 52 -4.43 -4.46 -15.33
N ILE A 53 -5.23 -3.58 -14.73
CA ILE A 53 -6.49 -3.10 -15.32
C ILE A 53 -6.21 -2.31 -16.60
N MET A 54 -5.22 -1.42 -16.59
CA MET A 54 -4.80 -0.66 -17.78
C MET A 54 -4.42 -1.58 -18.94
N GLU A 55 -3.71 -2.66 -18.66
CA GLU A 55 -3.33 -3.64 -19.68
C GLU A 55 -4.52 -4.48 -20.17
N ALA A 56 -5.48 -4.78 -19.29
CA ALA A 56 -6.60 -5.67 -19.58
C ALA A 56 -7.70 -5.02 -20.45
N ASP A 57 -8.06 -3.77 -20.15
CA ASP A 57 -9.16 -3.04 -20.80
C ASP A 57 -8.76 -1.59 -21.07
N VAL A 58 -7.79 -1.39 -21.96
CA VAL A 58 -7.23 -0.06 -22.32
C VAL A 58 -8.33 0.97 -22.63
N ALA A 59 -9.45 0.54 -23.22
CA ALA A 59 -10.54 1.41 -23.62
C ALA A 59 -11.32 2.01 -22.44
N HIS A 60 -11.49 1.24 -21.34
CA HIS A 60 -12.29 1.65 -20.18
C HIS A 60 -11.50 1.70 -18.87
N ALA A 61 -10.20 1.39 -18.90
CA ALA A 61 -9.32 1.30 -17.73
C ALA A 61 -9.42 2.53 -16.82
N GLN A 62 -9.47 3.73 -17.42
CA GLN A 62 -9.56 4.97 -16.65
C GLN A 62 -10.84 5.04 -15.82
N GLU A 63 -11.99 4.59 -16.36
CA GLU A 63 -13.26 4.58 -15.63
C GLU A 63 -13.19 3.65 -14.41
N TYR A 64 -12.55 2.48 -14.56
CA TYR A 64 -12.31 1.58 -13.42
C TYR A 64 -11.40 2.24 -12.38
N ILE A 65 -10.31 2.87 -12.81
CA ILE A 65 -9.35 3.54 -11.92
C ILE A 65 -10.01 4.68 -11.16
N ASP A 66 -10.82 5.50 -11.81
CA ASP A 66 -11.53 6.62 -11.17
C ASP A 66 -12.50 6.12 -10.10
N ILE A 67 -13.18 4.99 -10.35
CA ILE A 67 -14.04 4.34 -9.35
C ILE A 67 -13.20 3.85 -8.17
N ILE A 68 -12.06 3.21 -8.42
CA ILE A 68 -11.15 2.70 -7.39
C ILE A 68 -10.63 3.84 -6.53
N GLU A 69 -10.06 4.89 -7.13
CA GLU A 69 -9.51 6.05 -6.42
C GLU A 69 -10.56 6.73 -5.53
N ARG A 70 -11.77 6.93 -6.06
CA ARG A 70 -12.87 7.53 -5.30
C ARG A 70 -13.25 6.67 -4.09
N ARG A 71 -13.31 5.34 -4.25
CA ARG A 71 -13.67 4.42 -3.15
C ARG A 71 -12.54 4.31 -2.14
N TRP A 72 -11.30 4.18 -2.63
CA TRP A 72 -10.09 4.11 -1.84
C TRP A 72 -9.91 5.33 -0.94
N GLY A 73 -10.03 6.53 -1.52
CA GLY A 73 -9.92 7.79 -0.78
C GLY A 73 -11.02 7.98 0.26
N ALA A 74 -12.25 7.53 -0.03
CA ALA A 74 -13.38 7.68 0.89
C ALA A 74 -13.38 6.68 2.05
N GLN A 75 -12.85 5.46 1.84
CA GLN A 75 -13.06 4.35 2.78
C GLN A 75 -11.78 3.88 3.48
N MET A 76 -10.60 4.07 2.88
CA MET A 76 -9.38 3.37 3.32
C MET A 76 -8.26 4.27 3.83
N GLY A 77 -8.47 5.57 4.08
CA GLY A 77 -7.45 6.40 4.74
C GLY A 77 -6.10 6.38 4.00
N ARG A 78 -6.07 6.89 2.76
CA ARG A 78 -4.92 6.90 1.83
C ARG A 78 -3.58 7.20 2.51
N GLU A 79 -3.52 8.19 3.39
CA GLU A 79 -2.29 8.59 4.09
C GLU A 79 -1.70 7.46 4.94
N LEU A 80 -2.52 6.65 5.61
CA LEU A 80 -2.06 5.53 6.43
C LEU A 80 -1.41 4.45 5.57
N HIS A 81 -1.96 4.16 4.40
CA HIS A 81 -1.39 3.20 3.47
C HIS A 81 -0.11 3.69 2.82
N LEU A 82 -0.04 4.97 2.45
CA LEU A 82 1.19 5.59 1.92
C LEU A 82 2.30 5.59 2.98
N ALA A 83 1.97 5.96 4.23
CA ALA A 83 2.90 5.91 5.36
C ALA A 83 3.39 4.47 5.62
N ALA A 84 2.48 3.50 5.68
CA ALA A 84 2.83 2.10 5.89
C ALA A 84 3.70 1.53 4.75
N TYR A 85 3.43 1.95 3.51
CA TYR A 85 4.25 1.59 2.35
C TYR A 85 5.66 2.18 2.44
N TYR A 86 5.77 3.47 2.80
CA TYR A 86 7.06 4.13 3.01
C TYR A 86 7.88 3.44 4.11
N LEU A 87 7.24 3.06 5.21
CA LEU A 87 7.87 2.37 6.34
C LEU A 87 8.26 0.92 6.03
N ASN A 88 7.93 0.38 4.84
CA ASN A 88 8.28 -0.99 4.46
C ASN A 88 9.73 -1.06 3.90
N PRO A 89 10.70 -1.69 4.59
CA PRO A 89 12.11 -1.73 4.21
C PRO A 89 12.35 -2.50 2.91
N ARG A 90 11.37 -3.31 2.50
CA ARG A 90 11.40 -3.99 1.21
C ARG A 90 11.29 -2.99 0.05
N PHE A 91 10.54 -1.91 0.24
CA PHE A 91 10.26 -0.90 -0.79
C PHE A 91 11.02 0.40 -0.56
N GLN A 92 11.24 0.80 0.69
CA GLN A 92 11.82 2.10 1.06
C GLN A 92 13.12 2.44 0.35
N TYR A 93 13.97 1.43 0.15
CA TYR A 93 15.29 1.57 -0.46
C TYR A 93 15.29 1.28 -1.97
N GLU A 94 14.13 1.09 -2.59
CA GLU A 94 13.98 1.11 -4.04
C GLU A 94 14.15 2.54 -4.57
N SER A 95 14.57 2.66 -5.83
CA SER A 95 14.86 3.95 -6.45
C SER A 95 13.64 4.87 -6.42
N GLY A 96 13.79 6.07 -5.85
CA GLY A 96 12.74 7.10 -5.82
C GLY A 96 11.85 7.09 -4.57
N ILE A 97 11.67 5.94 -3.89
CA ILE A 97 10.71 5.83 -2.78
C ILE A 97 11.11 6.67 -1.57
N GLY A 98 12.36 6.55 -1.11
CA GLY A 98 12.81 7.28 0.09
C GLY A 98 12.76 8.81 -0.02
N MET A 99 12.73 9.35 -1.25
CA MET A 99 12.65 10.78 -1.56
C MET A 99 11.30 11.20 -2.13
N ASP A 100 10.30 10.32 -2.10
CA ASP A 100 8.95 10.65 -2.56
C ASP A 100 8.27 11.61 -1.58
N ASP A 101 7.98 12.83 -2.05
CA ASP A 101 7.39 13.89 -1.25
C ASP A 101 5.96 13.57 -0.79
N GLU A 102 5.19 12.83 -1.59
CA GLU A 102 3.83 12.43 -1.22
C GLU A 102 3.87 11.43 -0.08
N LEU A 103 4.75 10.42 -0.17
CA LEU A 103 4.91 9.41 0.88
C LEU A 103 5.43 10.03 2.18
N LEU A 104 6.40 10.94 2.10
CA LEU A 104 6.92 11.66 3.25
C LEU A 104 5.87 12.56 3.90
N HIS A 105 5.06 13.26 3.10
CA HIS A 105 3.96 14.08 3.59
C HIS A 105 2.91 13.23 4.31
N ALA A 106 2.50 12.12 3.70
CA ALA A 106 1.55 11.19 4.29
C ALA A 106 2.06 10.63 5.63
N LEU A 107 3.33 10.21 5.70
CA LEU A 107 3.93 9.72 6.93
C LEU A 107 3.92 10.78 8.04
N ARG A 108 4.30 12.03 7.74
CA ARG A 108 4.24 13.13 8.72
C ARG A 108 2.82 13.36 9.23
N ASN A 109 1.83 13.40 8.33
CA ASN A 109 0.43 13.58 8.70
C ASN A 109 -0.07 12.45 9.61
N VAL A 110 0.33 11.21 9.33
CA VAL A 110 0.01 10.05 10.18
C VAL A 110 0.66 10.16 11.55
N ILE A 111 1.96 10.53 11.63
CA ILE A 111 2.67 10.73 12.89
C ILE A 111 1.96 11.79 13.74
N TYR A 112 1.67 12.97 13.18
CA TYR A 112 1.00 14.05 13.90
C TYR A 112 -0.42 13.70 14.35
N LYS A 113 -1.11 12.80 13.64
CA LYS A 113 -2.45 12.33 14.03
C LYS A 113 -2.39 11.26 15.13
N MET A 114 -1.33 10.45 15.15
CA MET A 114 -1.21 9.32 16.08
C MET A 114 -0.50 9.70 17.39
N GLU A 115 0.42 10.66 17.36
CA GLU A 115 1.18 11.09 18.52
C GLU A 115 0.73 12.49 18.97
N PRO A 116 0.00 12.59 20.10
CA PRO A 116 -0.46 13.87 20.62
C PRO A 116 0.65 14.75 21.22
N ASP A 117 1.78 14.17 21.63
CA ASP A 117 2.90 14.94 22.17
C ASP A 117 3.78 15.49 21.02
N PRO A 118 3.86 16.82 20.84
CA PRO A 118 4.63 17.41 19.75
C PRO A 118 6.14 17.15 19.85
N GLU A 119 6.69 16.96 21.05
CA GLU A 119 8.11 16.64 21.23
C GLU A 119 8.38 15.20 20.79
N VAL A 120 7.51 14.26 21.13
CA VAL A 120 7.60 12.87 20.69
C VAL A 120 7.39 12.75 19.19
N ALA A 121 6.39 13.45 18.62
CA ALA A 121 6.15 13.47 17.19
C ALA A 121 7.37 14.00 16.40
N ALA A 122 8.04 15.04 16.90
CA ALA A 122 9.28 15.55 16.31
C ALA A 122 10.41 14.51 16.32
N LEU A 123 10.56 13.74 17.41
CA LEU A 123 11.53 12.64 17.48
C LEU A 123 11.21 11.55 16.45
N CYS A 124 9.94 11.21 16.23
CA CYS A 124 9.55 10.21 15.22
C CYS A 124 9.85 10.68 13.80
N ILE A 125 9.72 11.98 13.54
CA ILE A 125 10.11 12.59 12.25
C ILE A 125 11.63 12.52 12.06
N GLU A 126 12.42 12.76 13.10
CA GLU A 126 13.88 12.59 13.03
C GLU A 126 14.28 11.13 12.82
N GLU A 127 13.63 10.17 13.48
CA GLU A 127 13.88 8.73 13.25
C GLU A 127 13.52 8.30 11.81
N THR A 128 12.51 8.92 11.20
CA THR A 128 12.17 8.69 9.78
C THR A 128 13.36 9.01 8.86
N LYS A 129 14.14 10.04 9.18
CA LYS A 129 15.37 10.37 8.44
C LYS A 129 16.42 9.28 8.58
N LEU A 130 16.62 8.75 9.79
CA LEU A 130 17.56 7.65 10.05
C LEU A 130 17.16 6.38 9.29
N PHE A 131 15.86 6.08 9.28
CA PHE A 131 15.30 4.96 8.53
C PHE A 131 15.55 5.12 7.03
N ARG A 132 15.21 6.27 6.44
CA ARG A 132 15.48 6.60 5.03
C ARG A 132 16.96 6.48 4.67
N GLU A 133 17.84 6.97 5.53
CA GLU A 133 19.28 6.94 5.30
C GLU A 133 19.90 5.56 5.57
N GLY A 134 19.11 4.60 6.07
CA GLY A 134 19.62 3.28 6.46
C GLY A 134 20.76 3.39 7.48
N SER A 135 20.68 4.37 8.38
CA SER A 135 21.74 4.72 9.31
C SER A 135 21.50 4.12 10.70
N HIS A 136 22.53 4.11 11.55
CA HIS A 136 22.47 3.52 12.90
C HIS A 136 22.02 2.05 12.89
N SER A 137 20.99 1.70 13.67
CA SER A 137 20.43 0.35 13.76
C SER A 137 19.88 -0.15 12.42
N PHE A 138 19.33 0.73 11.59
CA PHE A 138 18.78 0.38 10.27
C PHE A 138 19.85 -0.02 9.25
N GLY A 139 21.10 0.42 9.45
CA GLY A 139 22.25 0.09 8.60
C GLY A 139 23.03 -1.15 9.01
N GLN A 140 22.70 -1.76 10.15
CA GLN A 140 23.43 -2.92 10.64
C GLN A 140 23.16 -4.14 9.76
N ARG A 141 24.17 -5.03 9.65
CA ARG A 141 24.08 -6.26 8.83
C ARG A 141 22.79 -7.08 9.06
N PRO A 142 22.32 -7.30 10.32
CA PRO A 142 21.08 -8.02 10.54
C PRO A 142 19.89 -7.34 9.86
N ALA A 143 19.73 -6.02 10.02
CA ALA A 143 18.64 -5.26 9.41
C ALA A 143 18.69 -5.29 7.88
N VAL A 144 19.89 -5.15 7.30
CA VAL A 144 20.08 -5.18 5.83
C VAL A 144 19.73 -6.55 5.25
N VAL A 145 20.11 -7.64 5.93
CA VAL A 145 19.82 -9.01 5.46
C VAL A 145 18.35 -9.37 5.65
N SER A 146 17.71 -8.89 6.72
CA SER A 146 16.31 -9.21 7.03
C SER A 146 15.29 -8.31 6.34
N LYS A 147 15.69 -7.21 5.68
CA LYS A 147 14.76 -6.20 5.13
C LYS A 147 13.67 -6.75 4.20
N THR A 148 13.92 -7.86 3.51
CA THR A 148 12.97 -8.49 2.58
C THR A 148 12.12 -9.59 3.23
N THR A 149 12.53 -10.09 4.40
CA THR A 149 11.86 -11.18 5.13
C THR A 149 11.17 -10.69 6.40
N MET A 150 11.48 -9.47 6.84
CA MET A 150 10.88 -8.83 8.00
C MET A 150 9.40 -8.52 7.72
N ASN A 151 8.57 -8.80 8.71
CA ASN A 151 7.16 -8.46 8.66
C ASN A 151 7.02 -6.93 8.84
N PRO A 152 6.46 -6.17 7.88
CA PRO A 152 6.39 -4.71 7.98
C PRO A 152 5.55 -4.23 9.18
N GLY A 153 4.63 -5.05 9.71
CA GLY A 153 3.91 -4.71 10.95
C GLY A 153 4.76 -4.80 12.22
N THR A 154 6.05 -5.15 12.12
CA THR A 154 6.99 -5.19 13.27
C THR A 154 7.94 -3.99 13.32
N ILE A 155 7.81 -3.05 12.37
CA ILE A 155 8.68 -1.89 12.30
C ILE A 155 8.15 -0.82 13.23
N GLN A 156 8.97 -0.48 14.20
CA GLN A 156 8.69 0.54 15.18
C GLN A 156 9.58 1.74 14.84
N ILE A 157 8.96 2.83 14.40
CA ILE A 157 9.57 4.16 14.45
C ILE A 157 8.96 4.82 15.68
N CYS A 158 9.81 5.32 16.57
CA CYS A 158 9.55 5.59 17.98
C CYS A 158 9.23 4.33 18.80
N LYS A 159 9.74 4.26 20.04
CA LYS A 159 9.44 3.17 20.99
C LYS A 159 7.96 3.05 21.38
N THR A 160 7.11 3.93 20.85
CA THR A 160 5.67 3.97 21.04
C THR A 160 4.97 3.80 19.68
N PHE A 161 4.21 2.72 19.58
CA PHE A 161 3.22 2.38 18.53
C PHE A 161 3.71 1.86 17.17
N LEU A 162 3.41 0.57 16.94
CA LEU A 162 2.52 0.08 15.87
C LEU A 162 2.13 -1.38 16.21
N HIS A 163 1.46 -1.61 17.33
CA HIS A 163 0.55 -2.76 17.38
C HIS A 163 -0.66 -2.37 16.51
N LEU A 164 -0.58 -2.65 15.21
CA LEU A 164 -1.69 -2.54 14.27
C LEU A 164 -2.73 -3.63 14.58
N ASN A 165 -3.39 -3.52 15.74
CA ASN A 165 -4.66 -4.21 15.99
C ASN A 165 -5.77 -3.34 15.40
N TYR A 166 -5.86 -3.30 14.07
CA TYR A 166 -7.07 -2.86 13.38
C TYR A 166 -8.08 -4.01 13.36
N LEU A 167 -8.61 -4.33 14.54
CA LEU A 167 -9.83 -5.10 14.72
C LEU A 167 -10.62 -4.40 15.85
N GLN A 168 -11.19 -3.24 15.54
CA GLN A 168 -12.33 -2.62 16.22
C GLN A 168 -12.68 -1.27 15.57
N LEU A 169 -13.13 -1.31 14.30
CA LEU A 169 -14.09 -0.36 13.73
C LEU A 169 -14.95 -1.11 12.72
#